data_AF-A0A927VHV8-F1
#
_entry.id   AF-A0A927VHV8-F1
#
_cell.length_a   1.000
_cell.length_b   1.000
_cell.length_c   1.000
_cell.angle_alpha   90.00
_cell.angle_beta   90.00
_cell.angle_gamma   90.00
#
_symmetry.space_group_name_H-M   'P 1'
#
loop_
_entity.id
_entity.type
_entity.pdbx_description
1 polymer ?
#
loop_
_entity_poly.entity_id
_entity_poly.type
_entity_poly.pdbx_seq_one_letter_code
_entity_poly.pdbx_strand_id
1 'polypeptide(L)' 'MKSTLIKDTTKEERIALIREWVPVDDGLNDCEIDLWDMYRDYIDGKKEIAEINAEFQAEYYE' A
#
# COMPACT_ATOMS: atom_id res chain seq x y z
N MET A 1 -12.54 4.62 -12.35
CA MET A 1 -11.69 4.26 -11.20
C MET A 1 -11.32 2.79 -11.36
N LYS A 2 -10.04 2.43 -11.42
CA LYS A 2 -9.65 1.01 -11.40
C LYS A 2 -10.01 0.42 -10.03
N SER A 3 -10.43 -0.84 -9.99
CA SER A 3 -10.65 -1.53 -8.72
C SER A 3 -9.32 -1.65 -7.97
N THR A 4 -9.37 -1.52 -6.65
CA THR A 4 -8.23 -1.74 -5.74
C THR A 4 -8.42 -3.02 -4.93
N LEU A 5 -9.40 -3.86 -5.27
CA LEU A 5 -9.65 -5.09 -4.55
C LEU A 5 -8.71 -6.18 -5.06
N ILE A 6 -8.17 -6.99 -4.14
CA ILE A 6 -7.25 -8.09 -4.51
C ILE A 6 -7.90 -9.05 -5.50
N LYS A 7 -9.19 -9.35 -5.32
CA LYS A 7 -9.96 -10.23 -6.22
C LYS A 7 -10.08 -9.71 -7.67
N ASP A 8 -9.96 -8.39 -7.87
CA ASP A 8 -10.17 -7.74 -9.15
C ASP A 8 -8.85 -7.27 -9.79
N THR A 9 -7.71 -7.56 -9.15
CA THR A 9 -6.38 -7.05 -9.55
C THR A 9 -5.33 -8.15 -9.57
N THR A 10 -4.37 -8.04 -10.47
CA THR A 10 -3.14 -8.85 -10.40
C THR A 10 -2.10 -8.20 -9.47
N LYS A 11 -1.07 -8.96 -9.11
CA LYS A 11 0.05 -8.44 -8.31
C LYS A 11 0.74 -7.26 -9.01
N GLU A 12 0.91 -7.32 -10.33
CA GLU A 12 1.50 -6.26 -11.14
C GLU A 12 0.64 -5.01 -11.16
N GLU A 13 -0.69 -5.16 -11.24
CA GLU A 13 -1.62 -4.03 -11.18
C GLU A 13 -1.58 -3.35 -9.81
N ARG A 14 -1.47 -4.13 -8.73
CA ARG A 14 -1.28 -3.58 -7.38
C ARG A 14 0.04 -2.82 -7.24
N ILE A 15 1.14 -3.35 -7.78
CA ILE A 15 2.43 -2.66 -7.81
C ILE A 15 2.33 -1.34 -8.59
N ALA A 16 1.63 -1.33 -9.73
CA ALA A 16 1.42 -0.11 -10.51
C ALA A 16 0.59 0.94 -9.76
N LEU A 17 -0.45 0.50 -9.03
CA LEU A 17 -1.24 1.37 -8.15
C LEU A 17 -0.38 1.98 -7.04
N ILE A 18 0.44 1.18 -6.36
CA ILE A 18 1.34 1.68 -5.30
C ILE A 18 2.34 2.69 -5.86
N ARG A 19 2.90 2.47 -7.07
CA ARG A 19 3.79 3.45 -7.73
C ARG A 19 3.10 4.75 -8.12
N GLU A 20 1.79 4.72 -8.35
CA GLU A 20 1.00 5.92 -8.63
C GLU A 20 0.75 6.72 -7.35
N TRP A 21 0.61 6.04 -6.20
CA TRP A 21 0.37 6.66 -4.89
C TRP A 21 1.64 7.10 -4.18
N VAL A 22 2.71 6.31 -4.30
CA VAL A 22 4.02 6.53 -3.68
C VAL A 22 4.99 6.89 -4.81
N PRO A 23 5.40 8.17 -4.92
CA PRO A 23 6.42 8.57 -5.87
C PRO A 23 7.70 7.77 -5.63
N VAL A 24 8.32 7.28 -6.70
CA VAL A 24 9.61 6.54 -6.64
C VAL A 24 10.76 7.43 -6.13
N ASP A 25 10.52 8.75 -6.06
CA ASP A 25 11.39 9.79 -5.51
C ASP A 25 10.63 10.57 -4.43
N ASP A 26 10.01 9.87 -3.48
CA ASP A 26 9.30 10.52 -2.37
C ASP A 26 10.25 11.19 -1.36
N GLY A 27 11.57 11.06 -1.56
CA GLY A 27 12.58 11.64 -0.67
C GLY A 27 12.61 11.01 0.72
N LEU A 28 11.85 9.93 0.96
CA LEU A 28 11.79 9.20 2.23
C LEU A 28 12.92 8.17 2.37
N ASN A 29 14.06 8.38 1.69
CA ASN A 29 15.27 7.56 1.81
C ASN A 29 15.84 7.51 3.24
N ASP A 30 15.32 8.31 4.18
CA ASP A 30 15.74 8.42 5.57
C ASP A 30 14.62 8.08 6.58
N CYS A 31 13.47 7.56 6.11
CA CYS A 31 12.42 7.07 7.00
C CYS A 31 12.57 5.56 7.23
N GLU A 32 12.55 5.14 8.51
CA GLU A 32 12.64 3.72 8.91
C GLU A 32 11.48 2.83 8.41
N ILE A 33 10.40 3.45 7.91
CA ILE A 33 9.23 2.76 7.37
C ILE A 33 9.28 2.90 5.84
N ASP A 34 9.68 1.83 5.16
CA ASP A 34 9.53 1.74 3.72
C ASP A 34 8.02 1.62 3.40
N LEU A 35 7.44 2.61 2.71
CA LEU A 35 6.04 2.56 2.29
C LEU A 35 5.73 1.30 1.47
N TRP A 36 6.73 0.71 0.81
CA TRP A 36 6.60 -0.59 0.15
C TRP A 36 6.32 -1.74 1.12
N ASP A 37 6.92 -1.72 2.31
CA ASP A 37 6.68 -2.73 3.33
C ASP A 37 5.25 -2.61 3.89
N MET A 38 4.73 -1.40 4.05
CA MET A 38 3.34 -1.18 4.46
C MET A 38 2.34 -1.78 3.46
N TYR A 39 2.61 -1.66 2.16
CA TYR A 39 1.75 -2.21 1.10
C TYR A 39 2.09 -3.64 0.68
N ARG A 40 3.08 -4.28 1.30
CA ARG A 40 3.57 -5.60 0.91
C ARG A 40 2.49 -6.68 0.99
N ASP A 41 1.69 -6.66 2.06
CA ASP A 41 0.60 -7.62 2.23
C ASP A 41 -0.52 -7.42 1.20
N TYR A 42 -0.77 -6.18 0.76
CA TYR A 42 -1.69 -5.91 -0.33
C TYR A 42 -1.13 -6.40 -1.67
N ILE A 43 0.14 -6.13 -1.97
CA ILE A 43 0.83 -6.61 -3.17
C ILE A 43 0.79 -8.15 -3.23
N ASP A 44 1.09 -8.82 -2.13
CA ASP A 44 1.06 -10.29 -2.02
C ASP A 44 -0.36 -10.87 -1.99
N GLY A 45 -1.40 -10.03 -1.90
CA GLY A 45 -2.80 -10.47 -1.89
C GLY A 45 -3.23 -11.11 -0.58
N LYS A 46 -2.56 -10.79 0.53
CA LYS A 46 -2.84 -11.32 1.88
C LYS A 46 -3.86 -10.48 2.65
N LYS A 47 -3.86 -9.16 2.42
CA LYS A 47 -4.68 -8.19 3.15
C LYS A 47 -5.16 -7.09 2.21
N GLU A 48 -6.43 -6.71 2.29
CA GLU A 48 -6.99 -5.64 1.45
C GLU A 48 -6.42 -4.27 1.84
N ILE A 49 -6.34 -3.36 0.86
CA ILE A 49 -5.83 -1.99 1.10
C ILE A 49 -6.62 -1.26 2.18
N ALA A 50 -7.92 -1.54 2.31
CA ALA A 50 -8.79 -0.95 3.33
C ALA A 50 -8.41 -1.41 4.75
N GLU A 51 -7.95 -2.65 4.91
CA GLU A 51 -7.51 -3.18 6.20
C GLU A 51 -6.17 -2.55 6.61
N ILE A 52 -5.23 -2.41 5.67
CA ILE A 52 -3.95 -1.71 5.89
C ILE A 52 -4.19 -0.25 6.30
N ASN A 53 -5.08 0.45 5.59
CA ASN A 53 -5.43 1.83 5.91
C ASN A 53 -6.09 1.95 7.29
N ALA A 54 -6.93 0.98 7.68
CA ALA A 54 -7.57 0.97 8.98
C ALA A 54 -6.56 0.77 10.13
N GLU A 55 -5.56 -0.10 9.94
CA GLU A 55 -4.49 -0.32 10.91
C GLU A 55 -3.65 0.94 11.13
N PHE A 56 -3.29 1.64 10.05
CA PHE A 56 -2.52 2.88 10.14
C PHE A 56 -3.32 4.03 10.78
N GLN A 57 -4.63 4.11 10.51
CA GLN A 57 -5.50 5.10 11.14
C GLN A 57 -5.70 4.82 12.64
N ALA A 58 -5.74 3.55 13.05
CA ALA A 58 -5.90 3.20 14.46
C ALA A 58 -4.70 3.63 15.32
N GLU A 59 -3.48 3.58 14.79
CA GLU A 59 -2.26 4.03 15.49
C GLU A 59 -2.19 5.55 15.69
N TYR A 60 -2.94 6.35 14.93
CA TYR A 60 -2.88 7.82 15.00
C TYR A 60 -3.82 8.46 16.04
N TYR A 61 -4.68 7.67 16.70
CA TYR A 61 -5.71 8.16 17.62
C TYR A 61 -5.56 7.71 19.09
N GLU A 62 -4.40 7.16 19.48
CA GLU A 62 -4.05 6.92 20.90
C GLU A 62 -3.18 8.03 21.51
#